data_AF-A0A1Y3NN31-F1
#
_entry.id   AF-A0A1Y3NN31-F1
#
_cell.length_a   1.000
_cell.length_b   1.000
_cell.length_c   1.000
_cell.angle_alpha   90.00
_cell.angle_beta   90.00
_cell.angle_gamma   90.00
#
_symmetry.space_group_name_H-M   'P 1'
#
loop_
_entity.id
_entity.type
_entity.pdbx_description
1 polymer ?
#
loop_
_entity_poly.entity_id
_entity_poly.type
_entity_poly.pdbx_seq_one_letter_code
_entity_poly.pdbx_strand_id
1 'polypeptide(L)'
;LKIRGKEELYGLKHLKLRADNSEPTYLRTKLICDIHNYLGLRSISANYVQLYINDTFMGLYIITDSYKDSWIEKVYGEKNTTNLYKCVSLDDFTTAYASGCINKNEEVTDETEWIDFLKAVENAESASDLENIFEIDHFLYEMALEYLTNSFDRIQSSQNFYLYKQPNGKWIYLANDFDLDFGKFNYKKFHQSFESFTKDINIIDILILRDPTRFNQILRDVVNRVFNPSTIYSHIDELKTFIKPYVELDKVPDSKGNYPGMMKNEVCYYYTLREWEAFTEFTTGREFNGLKYWVLEMYRIVCSNYNLECDPLYINKNYKYPVDRELENQFYDSIDFKYELPIDETDNSTSVVTTDIHSFTEIPTENSSDSDDSEYEVNVPTITVDKENSSEEDI
;
A
#
# COMPACT_ATOMS: atom_id res chain seq x y z
N LEU A 1 -16.09 -9.13 -6.01
CA LEU A 1 -16.78 -9.49 -7.27
C LEU A 1 -16.56 -10.97 -7.57
N LYS A 2 -17.64 -11.72 -7.82
CA LYS A 2 -17.59 -13.10 -8.32
C LYS A 2 -18.23 -13.16 -9.70
N ILE A 3 -17.44 -13.45 -10.72
CA ILE A 3 -17.92 -13.61 -12.09
C ILE A 3 -18.68 -14.94 -12.20
N ARG A 4 -19.88 -14.91 -12.77
CA ARG A 4 -20.77 -16.08 -12.90
C ARG A 4 -20.76 -16.59 -14.34
N GLY A 5 -21.43 -17.72 -14.60
CA GLY A 5 -21.60 -18.23 -15.97
C GLY A 5 -20.40 -18.94 -16.58
N LYS A 6 -19.39 -19.33 -15.77
CA LYS A 6 -18.08 -19.84 -16.23
C LYS A 6 -17.27 -18.81 -17.04
N GLU A 7 -17.63 -17.54 -16.94
CA GLU A 7 -16.87 -16.43 -17.50
C GLU A 7 -15.76 -15.98 -16.55
N GLU A 8 -14.82 -15.22 -17.10
CA GLU A 8 -13.65 -14.70 -16.39
C GLU A 8 -13.40 -13.26 -16.84
N LEU A 9 -12.97 -12.41 -15.91
CA LEU A 9 -12.51 -11.05 -16.19
C LEU A 9 -11.00 -11.02 -16.00
N TYR A 10 -10.24 -10.70 -17.06
CA TYR A 10 -8.78 -10.77 -17.07
C TYR A 10 -8.21 -12.12 -16.60
N GLY A 11 -8.91 -13.22 -16.95
CA GLY A 11 -8.54 -14.59 -16.56
C GLY A 11 -8.83 -14.93 -15.09
N LEU A 12 -9.66 -14.14 -14.41
CA LEU A 12 -10.01 -14.35 -12.99
C LEU A 12 -11.52 -14.42 -12.79
N LYS A 13 -11.94 -15.32 -11.88
CA LYS A 13 -13.35 -15.45 -11.45
C LYS A 13 -13.66 -14.62 -10.22
N HIS A 14 -12.64 -14.27 -9.44
CA HIS A 14 -12.78 -13.54 -8.19
C HIS A 14 -11.82 -12.35 -8.21
N LEU A 15 -12.40 -11.17 -8.01
CA LEU A 15 -11.69 -9.90 -7.88
C LEU A 15 -12.22 -9.20 -6.63
N LYS A 16 -11.37 -8.50 -5.89
CA LYS A 16 -11.80 -7.65 -4.77
C LYS A 16 -12.03 -6.25 -5.31
N LEU A 17 -13.08 -5.59 -4.85
CA LEU A 17 -13.35 -4.19 -5.14
C LEU A 17 -13.36 -3.48 -3.80
N ARG A 18 -12.51 -2.46 -3.64
CA ARG A 18 -12.32 -1.74 -2.39
C ARG A 18 -12.50 -0.24 -2.60
N ALA A 19 -13.24 0.39 -1.70
CA ALA A 19 -13.36 1.84 -1.68
C ALA A 19 -12.12 2.52 -1.08
N ASP A 20 -11.32 1.81 -0.28
CA ASP A 20 -10.14 2.31 0.45
C ASP A 20 -10.35 3.68 1.09
N ASN A 21 -11.56 3.92 1.62
CA ASN A 21 -11.95 5.16 2.28
C ASN A 21 -11.30 5.36 3.66
N SER A 22 -10.59 4.35 4.16
CA SER A 22 -9.83 4.39 5.41
C SER A 22 -8.47 5.09 5.26
N GLU A 23 -8.00 5.34 4.04
CA GLU A 23 -6.71 5.96 3.76
C GLU A 23 -6.84 7.18 2.82
N PRO A 24 -5.95 8.19 2.92
CA PRO A 24 -6.19 9.50 2.31
C PRO A 24 -5.89 9.62 0.81
N THR A 25 -5.32 8.61 0.14
CA THR A 25 -4.65 8.78 -1.17
C THR A 25 -5.20 7.94 -2.32
N TYR A 26 -5.86 6.81 -2.06
CA TYR A 26 -6.12 5.73 -3.03
C TYR A 26 -4.86 5.14 -3.68
N LEU A 27 -3.65 5.45 -3.17
CA LEU A 27 -2.39 5.06 -3.81
C LEU A 27 -1.70 3.90 -3.11
N ARG A 28 -1.89 3.70 -1.80
CA ARG A 28 -1.09 2.75 -1.00
C ARG A 28 -1.15 1.33 -1.54
N THR A 29 -2.36 0.82 -1.75
CA THR A 29 -2.57 -0.52 -2.29
C THR A 29 -1.94 -0.67 -3.68
N LYS A 30 -2.15 0.30 -4.57
CA LYS A 30 -1.60 0.26 -5.93
C LYS A 30 -0.08 0.31 -5.94
N LEU A 31 0.50 1.20 -5.15
CA LEU A 31 1.93 1.42 -5.03
C LEU A 31 2.65 0.16 -4.56
N ILE A 32 2.13 -0.50 -3.51
CA ILE A 32 2.70 -1.76 -3.03
C ILE A 32 2.60 -2.86 -4.09
N CYS A 33 1.43 -3.04 -4.73
CA CYS A 33 1.29 -4.04 -5.79
C CYS A 33 2.26 -3.80 -6.96
N ASP A 34 2.48 -2.54 -7.35
CA ASP A 34 3.42 -2.19 -8.41
C ASP A 34 4.87 -2.47 -8.01
N ILE A 35 5.23 -2.22 -6.75
CA ILE A 35 6.54 -2.57 -6.21
C ILE A 35 6.78 -4.09 -6.30
N HIS A 36 5.79 -4.91 -5.91
CA HIS A 36 5.88 -6.36 -6.06
C HIS A 36 6.10 -6.75 -7.52
N ASN A 37 5.32 -6.19 -8.43
CA ASN A 37 5.42 -6.45 -9.87
C ASN A 37 6.81 -6.08 -10.42
N TYR A 38 7.35 -4.92 -10.03
CA TYR A 38 8.66 -4.44 -10.46
C TYR A 38 9.81 -5.31 -9.92
N LEU A 39 9.68 -5.79 -8.67
CA LEU A 39 10.64 -6.72 -8.07
C LEU A 39 10.50 -8.15 -8.59
N GLY A 40 9.44 -8.46 -9.35
CA GLY A 40 9.15 -9.82 -9.85
C GLY A 40 8.61 -10.76 -8.77
N LEU A 41 8.08 -10.21 -7.68
CA LEU A 41 7.51 -10.97 -6.56
C LEU A 41 6.11 -11.46 -6.91
N ARG A 42 5.76 -12.66 -6.45
CA ARG A 42 4.41 -13.20 -6.60
C ARG A 42 3.49 -12.53 -5.58
N SER A 43 2.63 -11.64 -6.05
CA SER A 43 1.65 -10.96 -5.21
C SER A 43 0.35 -10.72 -6.00
N ILE A 44 -0.68 -10.22 -5.31
CA ILE A 44 -1.87 -9.68 -5.97
C ILE A 44 -1.50 -8.44 -6.80
N SER A 45 -2.18 -8.25 -7.93
CA SER A 45 -2.16 -6.97 -8.66
C SER A 45 -3.32 -6.07 -8.26
N ALA A 46 -3.16 -4.77 -8.47
CA ALA A 46 -4.19 -3.75 -8.25
C ALA A 46 -4.32 -2.80 -9.46
N ASN A 47 -5.52 -2.29 -9.68
CA ASN A 47 -5.81 -1.23 -10.64
C ASN A 47 -7.01 -0.39 -10.17
N TYR A 48 -7.38 0.63 -10.93
CA TYR A 48 -8.50 1.52 -10.62
C TYR A 48 -9.72 1.23 -11.48
N VAL A 49 -10.91 1.43 -10.93
CA VAL A 49 -12.17 1.40 -11.68
C VAL A 49 -13.11 2.50 -11.19
N GLN A 50 -13.87 3.07 -12.12
CA GLN A 50 -15.06 3.83 -11.77
C GLN A 50 -16.22 2.84 -11.61
N LEU A 51 -16.89 2.88 -10.46
CA LEU A 51 -18.02 2.00 -10.21
C LEU A 51 -19.33 2.72 -10.53
N TYR A 52 -20.20 2.06 -11.31
CA TYR A 52 -21.57 2.49 -11.53
C TYR A 52 -22.52 1.37 -11.10
N ILE A 53 -23.56 1.69 -10.33
CA ILE A 53 -24.63 0.76 -9.96
C ILE A 53 -25.95 1.37 -10.43
N ASN A 54 -26.64 0.70 -11.37
CA ASN A 54 -27.87 1.21 -12.00
C ASN A 54 -27.71 2.65 -12.51
N ASP A 55 -26.67 2.87 -13.33
CA ASP A 55 -26.30 4.17 -13.91
C ASP A 55 -25.95 5.28 -12.89
N THR A 56 -25.88 4.95 -11.60
CA THR A 56 -25.46 5.87 -10.54
C THR A 56 -23.97 5.71 -10.31
N PHE A 57 -23.21 6.81 -10.46
CA PHE A 57 -21.79 6.84 -10.14
C PHE A 57 -21.58 6.63 -8.64
N MET A 58 -20.81 5.61 -8.31
CA MET A 58 -20.50 5.21 -6.93
C MET A 58 -19.12 5.67 -6.48
N GLY A 59 -18.29 6.23 -7.36
CA GLY A 59 -16.96 6.73 -7.00
C GLY A 59 -15.81 5.95 -7.65
N LEU A 60 -14.60 6.35 -7.27
CA LEU A 60 -13.35 5.69 -7.62
C LEU A 60 -13.10 4.52 -6.66
N TYR A 61 -12.83 3.34 -7.21
CA TYR A 61 -12.52 2.13 -6.45
C TYR A 61 -11.20 1.52 -6.92
N ILE A 62 -10.58 0.77 -6.01
CA ILE A 62 -9.43 -0.08 -6.31
C ILE A 62 -9.94 -1.50 -6.55
N ILE A 63 -9.59 -2.07 -7.71
CA ILE A 63 -9.81 -3.47 -8.02
C ILE A 63 -8.53 -4.25 -7.81
N THR A 64 -8.59 -5.36 -7.09
CA THR A 64 -7.43 -6.23 -6.86
C THR A 64 -7.73 -7.68 -7.21
N ASP A 65 -6.67 -8.44 -7.45
CA ASP A 65 -6.75 -9.89 -7.42
C ASP A 65 -7.24 -10.38 -6.06
N SER A 66 -7.61 -11.66 -5.99
CA SER A 66 -7.92 -12.34 -4.74
C SER A 66 -7.29 -13.72 -4.74
N TYR A 67 -6.50 -14.03 -3.71
CA TYR A 67 -5.94 -15.36 -3.52
C TYR A 67 -7.07 -16.39 -3.33
N LYS A 68 -7.32 -17.11 -4.43
CA LYS A 68 -8.36 -18.11 -4.65
C LYS A 68 -7.87 -19.07 -5.72
N ASP A 69 -8.54 -20.19 -5.89
CA ASP A 69 -8.19 -21.21 -6.88
C ASP A 69 -7.98 -20.64 -8.29
N SER A 70 -8.78 -19.66 -8.73
CA SER A 70 -8.60 -19.03 -10.04
C SER A 70 -7.29 -18.24 -10.17
N TRP A 71 -6.83 -17.61 -9.08
CA TRP A 71 -5.54 -16.92 -9.08
C TRP A 71 -4.39 -17.92 -9.07
N ILE A 72 -4.53 -19.01 -8.30
CA ILE A 72 -3.55 -20.10 -8.25
C ILE A 72 -3.41 -20.78 -9.62
N GLU A 73 -4.53 -21.05 -10.29
CA GLU A 73 -4.55 -21.59 -11.66
C GLU A 73 -3.86 -20.64 -12.64
N LYS A 74 -4.14 -19.33 -12.55
CA LYS A 74 -3.53 -18.32 -13.43
C LYS A 74 -2.02 -18.18 -13.22
N VAL A 75 -1.55 -18.19 -11.98
CA VAL A 75 -0.15 -17.88 -11.63
C VAL A 75 0.74 -19.12 -11.64
N TYR A 76 0.22 -20.26 -11.16
CA TYR A 76 1.00 -21.50 -10.99
C TYR A 76 0.55 -22.64 -11.90
N GLY A 77 -0.56 -22.50 -12.63
CA GLY A 77 -1.10 -23.56 -13.47
C GLY A 77 -1.77 -24.70 -12.69
N GLU A 78 -1.93 -24.56 -11.37
CA GLU A 78 -2.57 -25.56 -10.51
C GLU A 78 -4.07 -25.33 -10.41
N LYS A 79 -4.86 -26.32 -10.83
CA LYS A 79 -6.33 -26.28 -10.74
C LYS A 79 -6.80 -26.93 -9.45
N ASN A 80 -7.87 -26.40 -8.86
CA ASN A 80 -8.53 -26.94 -7.66
C ASN A 80 -7.53 -27.19 -6.51
N THR A 81 -6.72 -26.19 -6.20
CA THR A 81 -5.69 -26.35 -5.17
C THR A 81 -6.28 -26.78 -3.83
N THR A 82 -5.54 -27.62 -3.13
CA THR A 82 -5.87 -28.06 -1.77
C THR A 82 -4.92 -27.46 -0.74
N ASN A 83 -3.99 -26.59 -1.15
CA ASN A 83 -2.86 -26.16 -0.32
C ASN A 83 -2.76 -24.65 -0.13
N LEU A 84 -3.85 -23.91 -0.32
CA LEU A 84 -3.91 -22.47 -0.08
C LEU A 84 -4.57 -22.18 1.27
N TYR A 85 -3.82 -21.58 2.19
CA TYR A 85 -4.27 -21.26 3.54
C TYR A 85 -4.32 -19.75 3.72
N LYS A 86 -5.43 -19.23 4.26
CA LYS A 86 -5.52 -17.84 4.71
C LYS A 86 -5.25 -17.77 6.20
N CYS A 87 -4.27 -16.97 6.58
CA CYS A 87 -3.91 -16.76 7.97
C CYS A 87 -4.59 -15.49 8.52
N VAL A 88 -5.22 -15.64 9.68
CA VAL A 88 -5.97 -14.58 10.37
C VAL A 88 -5.61 -14.47 11.85
N SER A 89 -4.91 -15.46 12.40
CA SER A 89 -4.39 -15.43 13.77
C SER A 89 -3.22 -16.41 13.95
N LEU A 90 -2.26 -16.43 13.02
CA LEU A 90 -1.04 -17.24 13.14
C LEU A 90 0.03 -16.42 13.88
N ASP A 91 0.05 -16.52 15.21
CA ASP A 91 0.97 -15.73 16.04
C ASP A 91 2.43 -16.18 15.89
N ASP A 92 2.65 -17.47 15.63
CA ASP A 92 3.96 -18.03 15.32
C ASP A 92 3.85 -19.24 14.36
N PHE A 93 4.94 -19.56 13.66
CA PHE A 93 5.03 -20.67 12.71
C PHE A 93 5.33 -21.99 13.42
N THR A 94 4.47 -22.34 14.38
CA THR A 94 4.55 -23.58 15.16
C THR A 94 3.20 -24.28 15.17
N THR A 95 3.22 -25.58 15.50
CA THR A 95 1.98 -26.37 15.54
C THR A 95 0.95 -25.87 16.55
N ALA A 96 1.38 -25.12 17.57
CA ALA A 96 0.49 -24.52 18.57
C ALA A 96 -0.50 -23.49 17.98
N TYR A 97 -0.12 -22.83 16.88
CA TYR A 97 -0.94 -21.80 16.23
C TYR A 97 -1.55 -22.27 14.90
N ALA A 98 -1.50 -23.57 14.60
CA ALA A 98 -1.93 -24.12 13.31
C ALA A 98 -3.37 -23.74 12.92
N SER A 99 -4.28 -23.60 13.89
CA SER A 99 -5.67 -23.21 13.67
C SER A 99 -5.85 -21.76 13.23
N GLY A 100 -4.80 -20.93 13.32
CA GLY A 100 -4.80 -19.54 12.87
C GLY A 100 -4.79 -19.37 11.35
N CYS A 101 -4.55 -20.46 10.61
CA CYS A 101 -4.64 -20.49 9.16
C CYS A 101 -5.70 -21.49 8.69
N ILE A 102 -6.59 -21.04 7.82
CA ILE A 102 -7.74 -21.82 7.34
C ILE A 102 -7.55 -22.11 5.86
N ASN A 103 -7.68 -23.38 5.47
CA ASN A 103 -7.65 -23.78 4.07
C ASN A 103 -8.76 -23.07 3.29
N LYS A 104 -8.43 -22.53 2.11
CA LYS A 104 -9.41 -21.84 1.26
C LYS A 104 -10.36 -22.79 0.54
N ASN A 105 -9.99 -24.07 0.44
CA ASN A 105 -10.87 -25.14 0.00
C ASN A 105 -11.51 -25.80 1.23
N GLU A 106 -12.80 -25.51 1.44
CA GLU A 106 -13.58 -25.99 2.60
C GLU A 106 -13.83 -27.52 2.58
N GLU A 107 -13.55 -28.19 1.46
CA GLU A 107 -13.66 -29.66 1.34
C GLU A 107 -12.40 -30.38 1.86
N VAL A 108 -11.30 -29.66 2.07
CA VAL A 108 -10.05 -30.23 2.60
C VAL A 108 -10.16 -30.35 4.11
N THR A 109 -10.15 -31.59 4.60
CA THR A 109 -10.16 -31.91 6.04
C THR A 109 -8.86 -32.51 6.54
N ASP A 110 -7.96 -32.90 5.63
CA ASP A 110 -6.64 -33.42 5.96
C ASP A 110 -5.65 -32.26 6.05
N GLU A 111 -5.19 -32.00 7.26
CA GLU A 111 -4.23 -30.92 7.57
C GLU A 111 -2.79 -31.45 7.70
N THR A 112 -2.52 -32.72 7.40
CA THR A 112 -1.20 -33.35 7.60
C THR A 112 -0.07 -32.53 6.97
N GLU A 113 -0.25 -32.10 5.73
CA GLU A 113 0.73 -31.29 4.99
C GLU A 113 1.01 -29.93 5.65
N TRP A 114 -0.03 -29.28 6.16
CA TRP A 114 0.08 -28.01 6.88
C TRP A 114 0.81 -28.18 8.20
N ILE A 115 0.43 -29.20 8.97
CA ILE A 115 1.04 -29.52 10.26
C ILE A 115 2.50 -29.93 10.08
N ASP A 116 2.83 -30.68 9.04
CA ASP A 116 4.21 -31.10 8.78
C ASP A 116 5.10 -29.92 8.36
N PHE A 117 4.58 -28.94 7.61
CA PHE A 117 5.28 -27.69 7.35
C PHE A 117 5.58 -26.93 8.65
N LEU A 118 4.59 -26.74 9.52
CA LEU A 118 4.79 -26.05 10.80
C LEU A 118 5.80 -26.77 11.69
N LYS A 119 5.74 -28.11 11.77
CA LYS A 119 6.77 -28.90 12.49
C LYS A 119 8.15 -28.71 11.89
N ALA A 120 8.27 -28.62 10.56
CA ALA A 120 9.56 -28.41 9.93
C ALA A 120 10.15 -27.03 10.30
N VAL A 121 9.32 -25.98 10.33
CA VAL A 121 9.73 -24.64 10.79
C VAL A 121 10.06 -24.64 12.29
N GLU A 122 9.24 -25.29 13.12
CA GLU A 122 9.43 -25.40 14.57
C GLU A 122 10.74 -26.13 14.93
N ASN A 123 11.15 -27.12 14.14
CA ASN A 123 12.38 -27.91 14.36
C ASN A 123 13.62 -27.36 13.62
N ALA A 124 13.48 -26.32 12.80
CA ALA A 124 14.60 -25.78 12.04
C ALA A 124 15.58 -25.04 12.95
N GLU A 125 16.87 -25.31 12.78
CA GLU A 125 17.94 -24.64 13.53
C GLU A 125 18.51 -23.45 12.74
N SER A 126 18.37 -23.49 11.41
CA SER A 126 18.90 -22.51 10.47
C SER A 126 18.02 -22.34 9.24
N ALA A 127 18.23 -21.26 8.48
CA ALA A 127 17.60 -21.08 7.18
C ALA A 127 17.84 -22.26 6.21
N SER A 128 19.00 -22.92 6.30
CA SER A 128 19.36 -24.03 5.41
C SER A 128 18.45 -25.25 5.54
N ASP A 129 17.84 -25.44 6.73
CA ASP A 129 16.87 -26.52 6.97
C ASP A 129 15.56 -26.31 6.20
N LEU A 130 15.27 -25.05 5.84
CA LEU A 130 14.02 -24.65 5.20
C LEU A 130 14.14 -24.40 3.69
N GLU A 131 15.36 -24.33 3.14
CA GLU A 131 15.62 -23.98 1.73
C GLU A 131 14.86 -24.84 0.71
N ASN A 132 14.68 -26.13 1.02
CA ASN A 132 14.02 -27.07 0.12
C ASN A 132 12.49 -27.06 0.25
N ILE A 133 11.95 -26.41 1.28
CA ILE A 133 10.51 -26.44 1.58
C ILE A 133 9.85 -25.07 1.67
N PHE A 134 10.61 -23.97 1.64
CA PHE A 134 10.09 -22.61 1.75
C PHE A 134 10.81 -21.64 0.80
N GLU A 135 10.07 -20.71 0.21
CA GLU A 135 10.64 -19.63 -0.61
C GLU A 135 11.23 -18.52 0.27
N ILE A 136 12.42 -18.79 0.82
CA ILE A 136 13.09 -17.91 1.78
C ILE A 136 13.32 -16.51 1.19
N ASP A 137 13.88 -16.38 -0.02
CA ASP A 137 14.12 -15.06 -0.61
C ASP A 137 12.84 -14.25 -0.74
N HIS A 138 11.76 -14.86 -1.23
CA HIS A 138 10.48 -14.19 -1.36
C HIS A 138 10.00 -13.66 0.00
N PHE A 139 10.05 -14.50 1.05
CA PHE A 139 9.70 -14.07 2.40
C PHE A 139 10.57 -12.90 2.90
N LEU A 140 11.88 -12.93 2.63
CA LEU A 140 12.78 -11.84 3.04
C LEU A 140 12.48 -10.51 2.30
N TYR A 141 12.08 -10.57 1.03
CA TYR A 141 11.60 -9.39 0.31
C TYR A 141 10.33 -8.83 0.95
N GLU A 142 9.37 -9.69 1.27
CA GLU A 142 8.12 -9.31 1.94
C GLU A 142 8.41 -8.65 3.31
N MET A 143 9.34 -9.20 4.09
CA MET A 143 9.75 -8.60 5.37
C MET A 143 10.45 -7.25 5.20
N ALA A 144 11.25 -7.08 4.14
CA ALA A 144 11.87 -5.79 3.84
C ALA A 144 10.80 -4.75 3.46
N LEU A 145 9.80 -5.13 2.66
CA LEU A 145 8.69 -4.25 2.29
C LEU A 145 7.83 -3.90 3.52
N GLU A 146 7.49 -4.86 4.38
CA GLU A 146 6.75 -4.60 5.61
C GLU A 146 7.48 -3.62 6.54
N TYR A 147 8.79 -3.78 6.69
CA TYR A 147 9.62 -2.87 7.49
C TYR A 147 9.69 -1.46 6.89
N LEU A 148 9.99 -1.34 5.59
CA LEU A 148 10.11 -0.03 4.92
C LEU A 148 8.80 0.76 4.90
N THR A 149 7.67 0.05 4.90
CA THR A 149 6.34 0.66 4.82
C THR A 149 5.66 0.80 6.18
N ASN A 150 6.28 0.27 7.25
CA ASN A 150 5.70 0.11 8.58
C ASN A 150 4.33 -0.58 8.55
N SER A 151 4.25 -1.66 7.79
CA SER A 151 3.07 -2.52 7.79
C SER A 151 3.01 -3.35 9.06
N PHE A 152 2.13 -2.98 9.98
CA PHE A 152 1.86 -3.74 11.20
C PHE A 152 0.71 -4.74 11.03
N ASP A 153 -0.12 -4.62 9.99
CA ASP A 153 -1.38 -5.36 9.87
C ASP A 153 -1.27 -6.69 9.12
N ARG A 154 -0.04 -7.22 8.99
CA ARG A 154 0.26 -8.50 8.35
C ARG A 154 0.87 -9.51 9.33
N ILE A 155 2.06 -10.05 9.07
CA ILE A 155 2.71 -11.01 9.98
C ILE A 155 2.88 -10.41 11.38
N GLN A 156 3.12 -9.09 11.46
CA GLN A 156 3.27 -8.36 12.71
C GLN A 156 1.97 -8.29 13.53
N SER A 157 0.79 -8.55 12.97
CA SER A 157 -0.47 -8.72 13.70
C SER A 157 -1.14 -10.05 13.40
N SER A 158 -0.38 -11.00 12.86
CA SER A 158 -0.77 -12.41 12.70
C SER A 158 -1.95 -12.62 11.75
N GLN A 159 -2.20 -11.67 10.85
CA GLN A 159 -3.35 -11.69 9.92
C GLN A 159 -2.98 -11.18 8.53
N ASN A 160 -3.94 -11.18 7.59
CA ASN A 160 -3.80 -10.60 6.24
C ASN A 160 -2.66 -11.15 5.37
N PHE A 161 -2.30 -12.42 5.53
CA PHE A 161 -1.45 -13.12 4.57
C PHE A 161 -1.98 -14.52 4.28
N TYR A 162 -1.40 -15.13 3.25
CA TYR A 162 -1.67 -16.50 2.86
C TYR A 162 -0.37 -17.30 2.86
N LEU A 163 -0.50 -18.60 3.09
CA LEU A 163 0.55 -19.57 2.84
C LEU A 163 0.06 -20.55 1.78
N TYR A 164 0.92 -20.85 0.82
CA TYR A 164 0.58 -21.72 -0.29
C TYR A 164 1.71 -22.71 -0.56
N LYS A 165 1.40 -24.01 -0.62
CA LYS A 165 2.36 -25.01 -1.12
C LYS A 165 2.28 -25.07 -2.63
N GLN A 166 3.36 -24.65 -3.29
CA GLN A 166 3.46 -24.62 -4.74
C GLN A 166 3.68 -26.02 -5.33
N PRO A 167 3.44 -26.21 -6.66
CA PRO A 167 3.72 -27.47 -7.36
C PRO A 167 5.17 -27.94 -7.29
N ASN A 168 6.13 -27.02 -7.07
CA ASN A 168 7.54 -27.36 -6.88
C ASN A 168 7.85 -27.96 -5.49
N GLY A 169 6.85 -28.05 -4.61
CA GLY A 169 6.96 -28.59 -3.25
C GLY A 169 7.28 -27.55 -2.17
N LYS A 170 7.61 -26.30 -2.54
CA LYS A 170 7.93 -25.23 -1.60
C LYS A 170 6.69 -24.42 -1.20
N TRP A 171 6.63 -24.06 0.06
CA TRP A 171 5.70 -23.09 0.61
C TRP A 171 6.14 -21.66 0.29
N ILE A 172 5.16 -20.78 0.06
CA ILE A 172 5.38 -19.35 -0.19
C ILE A 172 4.45 -18.52 0.69
N TYR A 173 4.98 -17.46 1.30
CA TYR A 173 4.22 -16.42 2.00
C TYR A 173 3.66 -15.44 0.98
N LEU A 174 2.38 -15.11 1.04
CA LEU A 174 1.72 -14.20 0.11
C LEU A 174 1.02 -13.08 0.88
N ALA A 175 1.62 -11.89 0.88
CA ALA A 175 1.08 -10.72 1.55
C ALA A 175 -0.23 -10.24 0.89
N ASN A 176 -1.14 -9.69 1.70
CA ASN A 176 -2.42 -9.17 1.27
C ASN A 176 -2.83 -7.97 2.15
N ASP A 177 -3.74 -7.12 1.66
CA ASP A 177 -4.20 -5.89 2.34
C ASP A 177 -3.08 -4.89 2.64
N PHE A 178 -2.95 -3.91 1.73
CA PHE A 178 -1.86 -2.94 1.68
C PHE A 178 -2.33 -1.50 1.95
N ASP A 179 -3.61 -1.30 2.32
CA ASP A 179 -4.19 0.04 2.50
C ASP A 179 -3.62 0.78 3.72
N LEU A 180 -3.03 0.04 4.66
CA LEU A 180 -2.43 0.59 5.88
C LEU A 180 -0.90 0.77 5.78
N ASP A 181 -0.31 0.49 4.63
CA ASP A 181 1.11 0.65 4.38
C ASP A 181 1.48 2.14 4.23
N PHE A 182 2.79 2.43 4.21
CA PHE A 182 3.34 3.79 4.14
C PHE A 182 2.88 4.68 5.30
N GLY A 183 3.26 4.26 6.51
CA GLY A 183 3.25 5.14 7.67
C GLY A 183 1.87 5.44 8.24
N LYS A 184 0.99 4.43 8.31
CA LYS A 184 -0.18 4.51 9.18
C LYS A 184 0.25 4.41 10.66
N PHE A 185 -0.36 5.28 11.46
CA PHE A 185 -0.07 5.65 12.85
C PHE A 185 1.23 6.47 13.03
N ASN A 186 1.09 7.65 13.64
CA ASN A 186 2.18 8.58 13.96
C ASN A 186 2.97 8.08 15.18
N TYR A 187 3.65 6.94 15.03
CA TYR A 187 4.60 6.51 16.04
C TYR A 187 5.85 7.37 15.90
N LYS A 188 5.94 8.43 16.69
CA LYS A 188 7.19 9.18 16.94
C LYS A 188 8.35 8.29 17.43
N LYS A 189 8.12 7.00 17.64
CA LYS A 189 9.12 5.95 17.75
C LYS A 189 9.19 5.21 16.42
N PHE A 190 9.93 5.76 15.47
CA PHE A 190 10.36 4.97 14.33
C PHE A 190 11.22 3.81 14.87
N HIS A 191 10.82 2.59 14.58
CA HIS A 191 11.65 1.43 14.87
C HIS A 191 12.95 1.58 14.08
N GLN A 192 14.05 1.80 14.79
CA GLN A 192 15.31 2.18 14.14
C GLN A 192 15.85 1.02 13.30
N SER A 193 15.82 -0.21 13.81
CA SER A 193 16.21 -1.42 13.07
C SER A 193 15.00 -2.32 12.79
N PHE A 194 15.17 -3.23 11.83
CA PHE A 194 14.22 -4.33 11.61
C PHE A 194 13.97 -5.15 12.89
N GLU A 195 15.02 -5.44 13.66
CA GLU A 195 14.91 -6.15 14.94
C GLU A 195 14.02 -5.41 15.94
N SER A 196 14.08 -4.07 15.97
CA SER A 196 13.20 -3.28 16.83
C SER A 196 11.77 -3.25 16.32
N PHE A 197 11.57 -3.39 15.01
CA PHE A 197 10.27 -3.35 14.34
C PHE A 197 9.50 -4.66 14.50
N THR A 198 10.19 -5.79 14.35
CA THR A 198 9.55 -7.10 14.30
C THR A 198 9.16 -7.62 15.68
N LYS A 199 8.07 -8.39 15.73
CA LYS A 199 7.76 -9.28 16.84
C LYS A 199 8.74 -10.47 16.90
N ASP A 200 8.80 -11.07 18.09
CA ASP A 200 9.46 -12.35 18.32
C ASP A 200 8.63 -13.49 17.69
N ILE A 201 9.01 -13.90 16.48
CA ILE A 201 8.35 -14.93 15.67
C ILE A 201 9.45 -15.89 15.21
N ASN A 202 9.27 -17.20 15.45
CA ASN A 202 10.30 -18.22 15.23
C ASN A 202 10.88 -18.20 13.81
N ILE A 203 10.03 -18.10 12.78
CA ILE A 203 10.51 -18.06 11.39
C ILE A 203 11.34 -16.79 11.08
N ILE A 204 11.03 -15.65 11.71
CA ILE A 204 11.80 -14.42 11.56
C ILE A 204 13.14 -14.53 12.29
N ASP A 205 13.15 -15.13 13.49
CA ASP A 205 14.40 -15.38 14.22
C ASP A 205 15.35 -16.26 13.40
N ILE A 206 14.85 -17.39 12.89
CA ILE A 206 15.62 -18.35 12.09
C ILE A 206 16.12 -17.75 10.77
N LEU A 207 15.28 -17.00 10.05
CA LEU A 207 15.60 -16.52 8.71
C LEU A 207 16.29 -15.14 8.69
N ILE A 208 16.19 -14.35 9.76
CA ILE A 208 16.67 -12.96 9.79
C ILE A 208 17.53 -12.65 11.03
N LEU A 209 17.02 -12.84 12.25
CA LEU A 209 17.68 -12.26 13.43
C LEU A 209 18.97 -12.99 13.82
N ARG A 210 19.04 -14.32 13.65
CA ARG A 210 20.25 -15.11 13.92
C ARG A 210 21.39 -14.83 12.92
N ASP A 211 21.05 -14.61 11.65
CA ASP A 211 21.98 -14.20 10.60
C ASP A 211 21.31 -13.22 9.63
N PRO A 212 21.47 -11.89 9.84
CA PRO A 212 20.79 -10.89 9.04
C PRO A 212 21.47 -10.65 7.68
N THR A 213 22.52 -11.38 7.33
CA THR A 213 23.34 -11.10 6.13
C THR A 213 22.50 -11.10 4.85
N ARG A 214 21.68 -12.14 4.65
CA ARG A 214 20.82 -12.26 3.45
C ARG A 214 19.71 -11.22 3.45
N PHE A 215 19.07 -10.98 4.59
CA PHE A 215 18.05 -9.95 4.74
C PHE A 215 18.61 -8.55 4.44
N ASN A 216 19.79 -8.21 4.97
CA ASN A 216 20.41 -6.89 4.75
C ASN A 216 20.78 -6.66 3.27
N GLN A 217 21.18 -7.72 2.56
CA GLN A 217 21.41 -7.65 1.11
C GLN A 217 20.10 -7.38 0.34
N ILE A 218 19.03 -8.07 0.70
CA ILE A 218 17.69 -7.85 0.11
C ILE A 218 17.16 -6.46 0.45
N LEU A 219 17.26 -6.02 1.71
CA LEU A 219 16.86 -4.68 2.13
C LEU A 219 17.61 -3.61 1.32
N ARG A 220 18.92 -3.77 1.11
CA ARG A 220 19.71 -2.88 0.24
C ARG A 220 19.19 -2.91 -1.21
N ASP A 221 18.86 -4.08 -1.77
CA ASP A 221 18.32 -4.19 -3.13
C ASP A 221 16.98 -3.45 -3.26
N VAL A 222 16.05 -3.67 -2.32
CA VAL A 222 14.74 -3.01 -2.29
C VAL A 222 14.90 -1.48 -2.16
N VAL A 223 15.75 -1.02 -1.24
CA VAL A 223 16.02 0.41 -1.05
C VAL A 223 16.56 1.04 -2.32
N ASN A 224 17.51 0.39 -3.00
CA ASN A 224 18.12 0.96 -4.19
C ASN A 224 17.19 0.95 -5.41
N ARG A 225 16.40 -0.11 -5.59
CA ARG A 225 15.63 -0.32 -6.81
C ARG A 225 14.25 0.32 -6.78
N VAL A 226 13.57 0.31 -5.63
CA VAL A 226 12.15 0.68 -5.56
C VAL A 226 11.80 1.64 -4.45
N PHE A 227 12.58 1.73 -3.36
CA PHE A 227 12.28 2.64 -2.24
C PHE A 227 13.15 3.90 -2.21
N ASN A 228 14.01 4.09 -3.20
CA ASN A 228 14.79 5.31 -3.35
C ASN A 228 13.86 6.48 -3.74
N PRO A 229 13.89 7.64 -3.05
CA PRO A 229 13.08 8.81 -3.41
C PRO A 229 13.15 9.22 -4.88
N SER A 230 14.33 9.14 -5.51
CA SER A 230 14.50 9.43 -6.95
C SER A 230 13.72 8.50 -7.87
N THR A 231 13.40 7.29 -7.41
CA THR A 231 12.59 6.31 -8.15
C THR A 231 11.12 6.41 -7.76
N ILE A 232 10.82 6.24 -6.47
CA ILE A 232 9.44 6.05 -6.00
C ILE A 232 8.61 7.33 -6.07
N TYR A 233 9.22 8.52 -5.97
CA TYR A 233 8.46 9.77 -6.10
C TYR A 233 7.91 9.93 -7.52
N SER A 234 8.69 9.57 -8.54
CA SER A 234 8.23 9.62 -9.92
C SER A 234 7.00 8.73 -10.12
N HIS A 235 6.98 7.54 -9.52
CA HIS A 235 5.84 6.63 -9.61
C HIS A 235 4.62 7.13 -8.82
N ILE A 236 4.84 7.71 -7.63
CA ILE A 236 3.77 8.37 -6.87
C ILE A 236 3.15 9.51 -7.69
N ASP A 237 3.97 10.32 -8.36
CA ASP A 237 3.52 11.45 -9.19
C ASP A 237 2.77 10.99 -10.44
N GLU A 238 3.22 9.91 -11.08
CA GLU A 238 2.53 9.29 -12.20
C GLU A 238 1.14 8.81 -11.78
N LEU A 239 1.04 8.02 -10.71
CA LEU A 239 -0.24 7.53 -10.21
C LEU A 239 -1.15 8.67 -9.77
N LYS A 240 -0.63 9.65 -9.02
CA LYS A 240 -1.37 10.84 -8.60
C LYS A 240 -1.95 11.59 -9.79
N THR A 241 -1.14 11.82 -10.83
CA THR A 241 -1.57 12.50 -12.06
C THR A 241 -2.65 11.68 -12.78
N PHE A 242 -2.44 10.37 -12.89
CA PHE A 242 -3.38 9.46 -13.54
C PHE A 242 -4.76 9.45 -12.86
N ILE A 243 -4.81 9.39 -11.52
CA ILE A 243 -6.09 9.28 -10.80
C ILE A 243 -6.75 10.62 -10.45
N LYS A 244 -6.02 11.74 -10.51
CA LYS A 244 -6.51 13.07 -10.14
C LYS A 244 -7.92 13.38 -10.67
N PRO A 245 -8.22 13.28 -11.98
CA PRO A 245 -9.55 13.62 -12.49
C PRO A 245 -10.67 12.74 -11.90
N TYR A 246 -10.37 11.48 -11.56
CA TYR A 246 -11.36 10.58 -10.97
C TYR A 246 -11.55 10.84 -9.48
N VAL A 247 -10.50 11.23 -8.76
CA VAL A 247 -10.60 11.68 -7.37
C VAL A 247 -11.39 12.98 -7.30
N GLU A 248 -11.17 13.92 -8.21
CA GLU A 248 -11.96 15.16 -8.29
C GLU A 248 -13.46 14.85 -8.44
N LEU A 249 -13.83 13.94 -9.34
CA LEU A 249 -15.22 13.47 -9.50
C LEU A 249 -15.78 12.79 -8.25
N ASP A 250 -14.97 11.99 -7.54
CA ASP A 250 -15.34 11.34 -6.29
C ASP A 250 -15.64 12.35 -5.15
N LYS A 251 -15.05 13.56 -5.23
CA LYS A 251 -15.28 14.65 -4.25
C LYS A 251 -16.35 15.66 -4.68
N VAL A 252 -17.18 15.34 -5.68
CA VAL A 252 -18.34 16.17 -6.06
C VAL A 252 -19.62 15.62 -5.43
N PRO A 253 -20.27 16.33 -4.49
CA PRO A 253 -21.54 15.88 -3.94
C PRO A 253 -22.69 16.10 -4.93
N ASP A 254 -23.73 15.27 -4.80
CA ASP A 254 -24.99 15.47 -5.52
C ASP A 254 -25.75 16.72 -5.02
N SER A 255 -26.88 17.04 -5.67
CA SER A 255 -27.75 18.17 -5.30
C SER A 255 -28.29 18.12 -3.86
N LYS A 256 -28.17 16.98 -3.18
CA LYS A 256 -28.60 16.75 -1.80
C LYS A 256 -27.41 16.69 -0.83
N GLY A 257 -26.17 16.94 -1.30
CA GLY A 257 -24.96 16.91 -0.49
C GLY A 257 -24.36 15.52 -0.26
N ASN A 258 -24.84 14.47 -0.95
CA ASN A 258 -24.28 13.12 -0.81
C ASN A 258 -23.10 12.93 -1.77
N TYR A 259 -21.98 12.40 -1.27
CA TYR A 259 -20.84 12.03 -2.10
C TYR A 259 -21.07 10.64 -2.74
N PRO A 260 -20.49 10.38 -3.93
CA PRO A 260 -20.49 9.07 -4.57
C PRO A 260 -20.11 7.95 -3.60
N GLY A 261 -20.88 6.86 -3.59
CA GLY A 261 -20.57 5.67 -2.79
C GLY A 261 -20.74 5.78 -1.27
N MET A 262 -20.96 6.98 -0.74
CA MET A 262 -21.09 7.21 0.70
C MET A 262 -22.51 6.90 1.19
N MET A 263 -22.64 5.87 2.04
CA MET A 263 -23.92 5.51 2.64
C MET A 263 -24.28 6.43 3.81
N LYS A 264 -25.57 6.76 3.95
CA LYS A 264 -26.06 7.61 5.05
C LYS A 264 -25.87 6.91 6.39
N ASN A 265 -25.42 7.67 7.40
CA ASN A 265 -25.22 7.26 8.81
C ASN A 265 -23.98 6.40 9.11
N GLU A 266 -23.04 6.25 8.18
CA GLU A 266 -21.74 5.64 8.50
C GLU A 266 -20.71 6.71 8.83
N VAL A 267 -20.04 6.56 9.97
CA VAL A 267 -18.87 7.35 10.33
C VAL A 267 -17.71 6.84 9.48
N CYS A 268 -17.63 7.28 8.24
CA CYS A 268 -16.47 7.05 7.39
C CYS A 268 -15.54 8.26 7.43
N TYR A 269 -14.23 8.02 7.44
CA TYR A 269 -13.23 9.08 7.33
C TYR A 269 -13.31 9.69 5.92
N TYR A 270 -13.96 10.85 5.80
CA TYR A 270 -13.94 11.60 4.56
C TYR A 270 -12.69 12.47 4.52
N TYR A 271 -11.87 12.26 3.49
CA TYR A 271 -10.74 13.12 3.14
C TYR A 271 -11.13 14.05 2.00
N THR A 272 -10.96 15.35 2.22
CA THR A 272 -11.13 16.41 1.22
C THR A 272 -10.11 16.29 0.09
N LEU A 273 -10.37 16.94 -1.05
CA LEU A 273 -9.40 17.00 -2.14
C LEU A 273 -8.06 17.64 -1.69
N ARG A 274 -8.11 18.66 -0.83
CA ARG A 274 -6.91 19.29 -0.23
C ARG A 274 -6.11 18.30 0.62
N GLU A 275 -6.79 17.50 1.46
CA GLU A 275 -6.14 16.43 2.21
C GLU A 275 -5.54 15.38 1.27
N TRP A 276 -6.28 14.91 0.25
CA TRP A 276 -5.73 13.96 -0.73
C TRP A 276 -4.46 14.50 -1.43
N GLU A 277 -4.47 15.74 -1.91
CA GLU A 277 -3.31 16.37 -2.54
C GLU A 277 -2.13 16.49 -1.57
N ALA A 278 -2.39 16.82 -0.31
CA ALA A 278 -1.35 17.02 0.70
C ALA A 278 -0.72 15.71 1.19
N PHE A 279 -1.52 14.64 1.35
CA PHE A 279 -1.07 13.33 1.85
C PHE A 279 -0.42 12.45 0.78
N THR A 280 -0.62 12.76 -0.51
CA THR A 280 0.22 12.18 -1.58
C THR A 280 1.64 12.76 -1.58
N GLU A 281 1.82 13.95 -0.98
CA GLU A 281 3.10 14.65 -0.84
C GLU A 281 3.72 14.41 0.55
N PHE A 282 4.09 15.49 1.24
CA PHE A 282 4.85 15.45 2.49
C PHE A 282 4.04 15.85 3.73
N THR A 283 2.75 16.15 3.60
CA THR A 283 1.93 16.57 4.74
C THR A 283 1.49 15.35 5.53
N THR A 284 1.72 15.38 6.84
CA THR A 284 1.33 14.30 7.77
C THR A 284 0.17 14.75 8.64
N GLY A 285 -0.72 13.85 9.02
CA GLY A 285 -1.92 14.24 9.75
C GLY A 285 -2.81 13.09 10.15
N ARG A 286 -3.71 13.33 11.12
CA ARG A 286 -4.54 12.29 11.76
C ARG A 286 -3.68 11.09 12.17
N GLU A 287 -3.88 9.95 11.51
CA GLU A 287 -3.17 8.69 11.71
C GLU A 287 -2.32 8.31 10.50
N PHE A 288 -2.03 9.22 9.55
CA PHE A 288 -1.26 8.88 8.35
C PHE A 288 -0.15 9.89 8.08
N ASN A 289 0.98 9.37 7.62
CA ASN A 289 2.04 10.17 7.03
C ASN A 289 1.76 10.45 5.54
N GLY A 290 2.23 11.59 5.05
CA GLY A 290 2.30 11.82 3.61
C GLY A 290 3.20 10.78 2.95
N LEU A 291 2.82 10.27 1.77
CA LEU A 291 3.55 9.17 1.12
C LEU A 291 5.03 9.52 0.89
N LYS A 292 5.31 10.70 0.34
CA LYS A 292 6.69 11.13 0.10
C LYS A 292 7.42 11.45 1.39
N TYR A 293 6.75 12.02 2.38
CA TYR A 293 7.34 12.23 3.71
C TYR A 293 7.77 10.91 4.35
N TRP A 294 6.89 9.90 4.34
CA TRP A 294 7.18 8.59 4.90
C TRP A 294 8.40 7.95 4.24
N VAL A 295 8.40 7.92 2.89
CA VAL A 295 9.52 7.39 2.11
C VAL A 295 10.82 8.13 2.47
N LEU A 296 10.81 9.46 2.54
CA LEU A 296 12.00 10.24 2.87
C LEU A 296 12.60 9.86 4.22
N GLU A 297 11.76 9.83 5.25
CA GLU A 297 12.21 9.56 6.62
C GLU A 297 12.69 8.12 6.76
N MET A 298 11.94 7.14 6.24
CA MET A 298 12.37 5.74 6.27
C MET A 298 13.62 5.49 5.44
N TYR A 299 13.75 6.13 4.27
CA TYR A 299 14.97 6.06 3.46
C TYR A 299 16.18 6.54 4.27
N ARG A 300 16.10 7.71 4.92
CA ARG A 300 17.17 8.23 5.78
C ARG A 300 17.51 7.31 6.94
N ILE A 301 16.51 6.78 7.62
CA ILE A 301 16.67 5.86 8.76
C ILE A 301 17.44 4.62 8.30
N VAL A 302 17.00 3.98 7.21
CA VAL A 302 17.62 2.75 6.73
C VAL A 302 19.02 3.02 6.16
N CYS A 303 19.22 4.13 5.45
CA CYS A 303 20.55 4.53 4.98
C CYS A 303 21.55 4.68 6.13
N SER A 304 21.12 5.30 7.23
CA SER A 304 21.95 5.48 8.43
C SER A 304 22.19 4.15 9.14
N ASN A 305 21.14 3.38 9.42
CA ASN A 305 21.23 2.21 10.31
C ASN A 305 21.90 1.00 9.65
N TYR A 306 21.85 0.93 8.32
CA TYR A 306 22.45 -0.16 7.55
C TYR A 306 23.68 0.29 6.73
N ASN A 307 24.17 1.51 6.97
CA ASN A 307 25.33 2.09 6.28
C ASN A 307 25.23 1.94 4.74
N LEU A 308 24.08 2.30 4.18
CA LEU A 308 23.85 2.25 2.74
C LEU A 308 24.45 3.48 2.06
N GLU A 309 24.95 3.30 0.83
CA GLU A 309 25.31 4.43 -0.02
C GLU A 309 24.02 4.96 -0.65
N CYS A 310 23.62 6.15 -0.21
CA CYS A 310 22.32 6.74 -0.55
C CYS A 310 22.48 8.09 -1.25
N ASP A 311 21.44 8.50 -1.95
CA ASP A 311 21.46 9.74 -2.73
C ASP A 311 21.72 10.95 -1.81
N PRO A 312 22.80 11.73 -2.06
CA PRO A 312 23.20 12.86 -1.25
C PRO A 312 22.13 13.96 -1.16
N LEU A 313 21.26 14.08 -2.16
CA LEU A 313 20.16 15.05 -2.16
C LEU A 313 19.17 14.75 -1.03
N TYR A 314 18.76 13.50 -0.88
CA TYR A 314 17.70 13.10 0.04
C TYR A 314 18.19 12.86 1.46
N ILE A 315 19.46 12.48 1.66
CA ILE A 315 20.08 12.41 3.00
C ILE A 315 20.47 13.80 3.55
N ASN A 316 20.46 14.84 2.71
CA ASN A 316 20.74 16.20 3.15
C ASN A 316 19.63 16.71 4.10
N LYS A 317 20.01 17.05 5.35
CA LYS A 317 19.09 17.60 6.36
C LYS A 317 18.43 18.92 5.94
N ASN A 318 19.02 19.63 4.97
CA ASN A 318 18.48 20.87 4.41
C ASN A 318 17.55 20.65 3.21
N TYR A 319 17.28 19.40 2.81
CA TYR A 319 16.32 19.09 1.76
C TYR A 319 14.96 19.72 2.09
N LYS A 320 14.48 20.61 1.22
CA LYS A 320 13.23 21.34 1.39
C LYS A 320 12.10 20.62 0.67
N TYR A 321 10.96 20.51 1.33
CA TYR A 321 9.76 19.92 0.78
C TYR A 321 8.53 20.72 1.24
N PRO A 322 7.47 20.78 0.40
CA PRO A 322 6.26 21.51 0.73
C PRO A 322 5.43 20.75 1.76
N VAL A 323 4.92 21.47 2.76
CA VAL A 323 4.03 20.92 3.79
C VAL A 323 2.87 21.86 3.98
N ASP A 324 1.65 21.34 3.97
CA ASP A 324 0.47 22.10 4.35
C ASP A 324 0.36 22.20 5.87
N ARG A 325 0.94 23.27 6.42
CA ARG A 325 1.03 23.50 7.87
C ARG A 325 -0.32 23.74 8.52
N GLU A 326 -1.30 24.27 7.78
CA GLU A 326 -2.65 24.46 8.33
C GLU A 326 -3.31 23.10 8.58
N LEU A 327 -3.19 22.18 7.62
CA LEU A 327 -3.69 20.81 7.79
C LEU A 327 -2.95 20.08 8.93
N GLU A 328 -1.61 20.13 8.96
CA GLU A 328 -0.82 19.53 10.04
C GLU A 328 -1.28 20.02 11.43
N ASN A 329 -1.39 21.34 11.61
CA ASN A 329 -1.78 21.94 12.89
C ASN A 329 -3.20 21.55 13.30
N GLN A 330 -4.15 21.50 12.36
CA GLN A 330 -5.52 21.05 12.63
C GLN A 330 -5.54 19.65 13.23
N PHE A 331 -4.65 18.76 12.78
CA PHE A 331 -4.57 17.41 13.31
C PHE A 331 -3.83 17.34 14.66
N TYR A 332 -2.79 18.15 14.86
CA TYR A 332 -2.12 18.24 16.16
C TYR A 332 -3.06 18.77 17.26
N ASP A 333 -3.88 19.79 16.96
CA ASP A 333 -4.85 20.33 17.91
C ASP A 333 -6.01 19.36 18.20
N SER A 334 -6.27 18.41 17.29
CA SER A 334 -7.29 17.37 17.45
C SER A 334 -6.85 16.14 18.25
N ILE A 335 -5.53 15.95 18.43
CA ILE A 335 -4.96 14.81 19.16
C ILE A 335 -4.52 15.30 20.55
N ASP A 336 -5.50 15.50 21.44
CA ASP A 336 -5.25 15.58 22.90
C ASP A 336 -4.97 14.17 23.46
N PHE A 337 -3.84 13.59 23.04
CA PHE A 337 -3.20 12.53 23.81
C PHE A 337 -2.12 13.18 24.68
N LYS A 338 -2.43 13.35 25.96
CA LYS A 338 -1.47 13.71 27.03
C LYS A 338 -0.28 12.76 27.04
N TYR A 339 0.76 13.09 26.28
CA TYR A 339 2.12 12.65 26.50
C TYR A 339 3.03 13.82 26.15
N GLU A 340 3.57 14.47 27.18
CA GLU A 340 4.53 15.57 27.06
C GLU A 340 5.78 15.08 26.30
N LEU A 341 6.11 15.79 25.22
CA LEU A 341 7.38 15.64 24.51
C LEU A 341 8.49 16.29 25.34
N PRO A 342 9.70 15.73 25.41
CA PRO A 342 10.88 16.52 25.72
C PRO A 342 11.09 17.49 24.55
N ILE A 343 11.01 18.78 24.84
CA ILE A 343 11.45 19.84 23.93
C ILE A 343 12.97 19.70 23.82
N ASP A 344 13.47 19.40 22.63
CA ASP A 344 14.89 19.55 22.34
C ASP A 344 15.14 21.06 22.12
N GLU A 345 15.49 21.76 23.19
CA GLU A 345 15.90 23.17 23.13
C GLU A 345 17.28 23.29 22.49
N THR A 346 17.40 23.07 21.18
CA THR A 346 18.49 23.67 20.39
C THR A 346 18.05 23.85 18.95
N ASP A 347 17.59 25.07 18.61
CA ASP A 347 18.26 25.97 17.67
C ASP A 347 17.24 27.01 17.16
N ASN A 348 17.12 28.09 17.93
CA ASN A 348 16.22 29.19 17.66
C ASN A 348 16.90 30.16 16.68
N SER A 349 16.76 29.88 15.38
CA SER A 349 17.16 30.80 14.31
C SER A 349 16.18 30.68 13.14
N THR A 350 14.95 31.13 13.35
CA THR A 350 14.00 31.41 12.27
C THR A 350 14.33 32.78 11.68
N SER A 351 14.98 32.81 10.52
CA SER A 351 14.95 34.00 9.66
C SER A 351 13.68 33.92 8.79
N VAL A 352 12.70 34.74 9.16
CA VAL A 352 11.50 35.00 8.36
C VAL A 352 11.94 35.70 7.08
N VAL A 353 11.77 35.05 5.93
CA VAL A 353 11.80 35.70 4.63
C VAL A 353 10.42 35.53 4.00
N THR A 354 9.58 36.54 4.19
CA THR A 354 8.43 36.80 3.33
C THR A 354 8.96 37.14 1.94
N THR A 355 8.66 36.32 0.94
CA THR A 355 8.87 36.68 -0.46
C THR A 355 7.51 36.88 -1.12
N ASP A 356 7.32 38.13 -1.53
CA ASP A 356 6.17 38.61 -2.29
C ASP A 356 6.04 37.88 -3.62
N ILE A 357 4.78 37.64 -3.98
CA ILE A 357 4.35 37.12 -5.28
C ILE A 357 4.73 38.15 -6.34
N HIS A 358 5.72 37.84 -7.15
CA HIS A 358 5.91 38.49 -8.45
C HIS A 358 5.85 37.45 -9.56
N SER A 359 4.90 37.71 -10.47
CA SER A 359 4.71 37.07 -11.77
C SER A 359 6.03 36.85 -12.51
N PHE A 360 6.31 35.61 -12.90
CA PHE A 360 7.33 35.31 -13.90
C PHE A 360 6.68 35.09 -15.26
N THR A 361 7.01 36.02 -16.14
CA THR A 361 6.76 36.03 -17.57
C THR A 361 7.66 35.00 -18.27
N GLU A 362 7.15 34.49 -19.40
CA GLU A 362 7.70 33.52 -20.36
C GLU A 362 9.20 33.65 -20.69
N ILE A 363 9.86 32.51 -20.90
CA ILE A 363 11.04 32.36 -21.79
C ILE A 363 10.98 30.97 -22.49
N PRO A 364 11.69 30.72 -23.60
CA PRO A 364 11.09 30.35 -24.88
C PRO A 364 11.32 28.88 -25.27
N THR A 365 10.49 28.42 -26.21
CA THR A 365 10.58 27.14 -26.91
C THR A 365 11.86 27.00 -27.75
N GLU A 366 12.61 25.93 -27.53
CA GLU A 366 13.45 25.31 -28.56
C GLU A 366 12.98 23.88 -28.81
N ASN A 367 12.72 23.60 -30.09
CA ASN A 367 12.30 22.32 -30.63
C ASN A 367 13.43 21.29 -30.60
N SER A 368 13.12 20.06 -30.19
CA SER A 368 13.73 18.87 -30.78
C SER A 368 12.69 17.76 -30.89
N SER A 369 12.53 17.27 -32.11
CA SER A 369 11.56 16.29 -32.58
C SER A 369 11.90 14.84 -32.23
N ASP A 370 10.84 14.03 -32.32
CA ASP A 370 10.77 12.56 -32.46
C ASP A 370 10.67 11.70 -31.19
N SER A 371 9.43 11.30 -30.85
CA SER A 371 9.04 9.88 -30.81
C SER A 371 7.52 9.72 -30.74
N ASP A 372 7.05 8.64 -31.38
CA ASP A 372 5.67 8.17 -31.55
C ASP A 372 4.82 8.21 -30.27
N ASP A 373 3.73 8.99 -30.29
CA ASP A 373 2.63 8.91 -29.33
C ASP A 373 1.39 8.31 -30.02
N SER A 374 1.00 7.11 -29.60
CA SER A 374 -0.33 6.58 -29.87
C SER A 374 -1.31 7.17 -28.86
N GLU A 375 -2.04 8.21 -29.26
CA GLU A 375 -3.12 8.80 -28.47
C GLU A 375 -4.26 7.79 -28.23
N TYR A 376 -4.52 7.48 -26.96
CA TYR A 376 -5.78 6.89 -26.53
C TYR A 376 -6.75 8.03 -26.22
N GLU A 377 -7.79 8.22 -27.04
CA GLU A 377 -8.87 9.15 -26.76
C GLU A 377 -9.65 8.73 -25.50
N VAL A 378 -9.58 9.56 -24.45
CA VAL A 378 -10.39 9.42 -23.23
C VAL A 378 -11.72 10.13 -23.46
N ASN A 379 -12.79 9.35 -23.61
CA ASN A 379 -14.15 9.87 -23.73
C ASN A 379 -14.71 10.21 -22.34
N VAL A 380 -14.71 11.49 -21.97
CA VAL A 380 -15.38 12.00 -20.77
C VAL A 380 -16.79 12.49 -21.16
N PRO A 381 -17.89 11.88 -20.69
CA PRO A 381 -19.23 12.36 -21.01
C PRO A 381 -19.50 13.69 -20.31
N THR A 382 -19.86 14.71 -21.09
CA THR A 382 -20.34 16.01 -20.56
C THR A 382 -21.81 15.86 -20.17
N ILE A 383 -22.15 16.08 -18.90
CA ILE A 383 -23.55 16.11 -18.45
C ILE A 383 -24.10 17.52 -18.71
N THR A 384 -24.95 17.65 -19.74
CA THR A 384 -25.78 18.84 -19.96
C THR A 384 -26.97 18.82 -18.99
N VAL A 385 -27.09 19.86 -18.16
CA VAL A 385 -28.25 20.09 -17.29
C VAL A 385 -29.30 20.85 -18.11
N ASP A 386 -30.34 20.14 -18.55
CA ASP A 386 -31.52 20.77 -19.14
C ASP A 386 -32.33 21.48 -18.05
N LYS A 387 -32.51 22.80 -18.22
CA LYS A 387 -33.47 23.60 -17.47
C LYS A 387 -34.84 23.41 -18.11
N GLU A 388 -35.69 22.56 -17.53
CA GLU A 388 -37.12 22.57 -17.87
C GLU A 388 -37.83 23.74 -17.18
N ASN A 389 -38.43 24.59 -18.02
CA ASN A 389 -39.37 25.64 -17.64
C ASN A 389 -40.65 25.01 -17.09
N SER A 390 -41.06 25.41 -15.89
CA SER A 390 -42.43 25.25 -15.42
C SER A 390 -43.30 26.39 -15.97
N SER A 391 -44.24 26.07 -16.85
CA SER A 391 -45.42 26.91 -17.11
C SER A 391 -46.65 26.21 -16.56
N GLU A 392 -47.32 26.87 -15.61
CA GLU A 392 -48.71 26.62 -15.21
C GLU A 392 -49.65 26.87 -16.40
N GLU A 393 -50.71 26.07 -16.55
CA GLU A 393 -52.11 26.52 -16.57
C GLU A 393 -53.09 25.35 -16.86
N ASP A 394 -53.96 25.13 -15.87
CA ASP A 394 -55.39 24.83 -15.87
C ASP A 394 -56.15 24.13 -17.04
N ILE A 395 -57.08 23.28 -16.57
CA ILE A 395 -58.28 22.62 -17.16
C ILE A 395 -58.09 21.18 -17.67
#